data_AF-A0A7Z8Y9Y3-F1
#
_entry.id   AF-A0A7Z8Y9Y3-F1
#
_cell.length_a   1.000
_cell.length_b   1.000
_cell.length_c   1.000
_cell.angle_alpha   90.00
_cell.angle_beta   90.00
_cell.angle_gamma   90.00
#
_symmetry.space_group_name_H-M   'P 1'
#
loop_
_entity.id
_entity.type
_entity.pdbx_description
1 polymer ?
#
loop_
_entity_poly.entity_id
_entity_poly.type
_entity_poly.pdbx_seq_one_letter_code
_entity_poly.pdbx_strand_id
1 'polypeptide(L)'
;MGRGPTVVQKLVCLVLLTSWAGVAAACGQTPEAANEKRVTQAEYFAAAQEAAKCVRENGFEATEPEFTSPPYLQISIIGNADTTEKEVEGVYKKCWEGIAGEIEDQYIRGLALTGEERDADYREFIACLEAADVTTVKVGDSEESVIKSIADNNDAAWVCYNQHLYSLWPR
;
A
#
# COMPACT_ATOMS: atom_id res chain seq x y z
N MET A 1 -9.71 38.10 17.75
CA MET A 1 -10.67 37.33 16.92
C MET A 1 -10.88 38.13 15.65
N GLY A 2 -10.29 37.70 14.54
CA GLY A 2 -10.24 38.49 13.30
C GLY A 2 -10.08 37.59 12.08
N ARG A 3 -10.51 38.16 10.92
CA ARG A 3 -10.81 37.56 9.60
C ARG A 3 -12.28 37.09 9.53
N GLY A 4 -13.11 37.59 8.63
CA GLY A 4 -12.85 38.09 7.27
C GLY A 4 -13.69 37.24 6.29
N PRO A 5 -14.14 37.80 5.16
CA PRO A 5 -15.51 37.63 4.67
C PRO A 5 -15.76 36.40 3.82
N THR A 6 -17.03 35.95 3.83
CA THR A 6 -17.65 35.08 2.83
C THR A 6 -17.58 35.75 1.46
N VAL A 7 -16.68 35.29 0.59
CA VAL A 7 -16.65 35.72 -0.81
C VAL A 7 -17.70 34.90 -1.56
N VAL A 8 -18.89 35.48 -1.72
CA VAL A 8 -19.87 35.03 -2.72
C VAL A 8 -19.33 35.45 -4.08
N GLN A 9 -18.59 34.56 -4.73
CA GLN A 9 -18.07 34.77 -6.07
C GLN A 9 -19.23 34.73 -7.06
N LYS A 10 -19.73 35.91 -7.45
CA LYS A 10 -20.67 36.11 -8.55
C LYS A 10 -20.03 35.61 -9.84
N LEU A 11 -20.43 34.43 -10.30
CA LEU A 11 -20.20 33.96 -11.66
C LEU A 11 -20.97 34.85 -12.64
N VAL A 12 -20.26 35.76 -13.31
CA VAL A 12 -20.76 36.40 -14.53
C VAL A 12 -20.41 35.47 -15.69
N CYS A 13 -21.33 34.56 -16.03
CA CYS A 13 -21.30 33.90 -17.33
C CYS A 13 -21.77 34.93 -18.39
N LEU A 14 -20.81 35.50 -19.12
CA LEU A 14 -21.06 36.31 -20.30
C LEU A 14 -21.60 35.39 -21.41
N VAL A 15 -22.92 35.33 -21.57
CA VAL A 15 -23.58 34.62 -22.68
C VAL A 15 -23.54 35.52 -23.90
N LEU A 16 -22.56 35.30 -24.78
CA LEU A 16 -22.55 35.85 -26.14
C LEU A 16 -23.31 34.91 -27.08
N LEU A 17 -24.35 35.47 -27.69
CA LEU A 17 -25.24 34.90 -28.69
C LEU A 17 -24.47 34.41 -29.93
N THR A 18 -24.53 33.11 -30.21
CA THR A 18 -24.43 32.58 -31.59
C THR A 18 -25.36 31.37 -31.77
N SER A 19 -26.13 31.42 -32.85
CA SER A 19 -27.22 30.55 -33.22
C SER A 19 -26.79 29.11 -33.56
N TRP A 20 -27.54 28.15 -33.00
CA TRP A 20 -27.87 26.78 -33.46
C TRP A 20 -26.76 25.80 -33.89
N ALA A 21 -26.85 24.62 -33.25
CA ALA A 21 -26.16 23.34 -33.48
C ALA A 21 -24.77 23.14 -32.84
N GLY A 22 -24.74 22.40 -31.73
CA GLY A 22 -23.52 21.86 -31.12
C GLY A 22 -23.54 21.89 -29.60
N VAL A 23 -24.24 20.93 -28.98
CA VAL A 23 -24.37 20.80 -27.53
C VAL A 23 -23.01 20.41 -26.90
N ALA A 24 -22.53 21.30 -26.02
CA ALA A 24 -21.87 21.06 -24.75
C ALA A 24 -20.97 19.83 -24.57
N ALA A 25 -19.68 20.08 -24.32
CA ALA A 25 -18.96 19.57 -23.14
C ALA A 25 -17.56 20.20 -23.06
N ALA A 26 -17.48 21.47 -22.64
CA ALA A 26 -16.23 22.09 -22.22
C ALA A 26 -16.40 22.65 -20.81
N CYS A 27 -16.75 21.77 -19.87
CA CYS A 27 -16.69 22.01 -18.43
C CYS A 27 -16.25 20.71 -17.77
N GLY A 28 -14.96 20.44 -17.84
CA GLY A 28 -14.28 19.45 -17.03
C GLY A 28 -13.08 20.13 -16.40
N GLN A 29 -13.30 21.01 -15.43
CA GLN A 29 -12.28 21.24 -14.41
C GLN A 29 -12.18 19.92 -13.67
N THR A 30 -11.29 19.04 -14.14
CA THR A 30 -10.80 17.93 -13.34
C THR A 30 -10.33 18.57 -12.04
N PRO A 31 -10.89 18.22 -10.87
CA PRO A 31 -10.20 18.54 -9.64
C PRO A 31 -8.81 17.94 -9.82
N GLU A 32 -7.78 18.79 -9.85
CA GLU A 32 -6.40 18.38 -9.79
C GLU A 32 -6.38 17.41 -8.62
N ALA A 33 -6.25 16.11 -8.92
CA ALA A 33 -6.12 15.09 -7.90
C ALA A 33 -5.03 15.63 -6.99
N ALA A 34 -5.35 15.85 -5.72
CA ALA A 34 -4.33 16.12 -4.74
C ALA A 34 -3.27 15.05 -5.00
N ASN A 35 -2.09 15.48 -5.46
CA ASN A 35 -0.94 14.60 -5.60
C ASN A 35 -0.59 14.21 -4.16
N GLU A 36 -1.35 13.29 -3.59
CA GLU A 36 -0.96 12.52 -2.43
C GLU A 36 0.32 11.84 -2.87
N LYS A 37 1.43 12.43 -2.43
CA LYS A 37 2.76 11.94 -2.74
C LYS A 37 2.84 10.51 -2.24
N ARG A 38 2.68 9.53 -3.15
CA ARG A 38 2.86 8.12 -2.83
C ARG A 38 4.30 7.90 -2.43
N VAL A 39 4.50 7.22 -1.29
CA VAL A 39 5.81 6.72 -0.90
C VAL A 39 6.32 5.80 -1.99
N THR A 40 7.52 6.07 -2.48
CA THR A 40 8.20 5.24 -3.46
C THR A 40 8.96 4.10 -2.79
N GLN A 41 9.26 3.04 -3.54
CA GLN A 41 10.10 1.93 -3.04
C GLN A 41 11.47 2.42 -2.56
N ALA A 42 12.04 3.45 -3.21
CA ALA A 42 13.30 4.04 -2.81
C ALA A 42 13.20 4.79 -1.47
N GLU A 43 12.09 5.49 -1.22
CA GLU A 43 11.84 6.15 0.07
C GLU A 43 11.64 5.13 1.19
N TYR A 44 10.90 4.05 0.93
CA TYR A 44 10.77 2.96 1.90
C TYR A 44 12.11 2.27 2.18
N PHE A 45 12.90 2.00 1.15
CA PHE A 45 14.24 1.42 1.31
C PHE A 45 15.17 2.33 2.13
N ALA A 46 15.17 3.64 1.85
CA ALA A 46 15.95 4.61 2.61
C ALA A 46 15.52 4.67 4.09
N ALA A 47 14.21 4.62 4.36
CA ALA A 47 13.70 4.57 5.73
C ALA A 47 14.15 3.31 6.48
N ALA A 48 14.13 2.15 5.81
CA ALA A 48 14.64 0.90 6.37
C ALA A 48 16.15 0.95 6.64
N GLN A 49 16.93 1.63 5.78
CA GLN A 49 18.37 1.84 6.01
C GLN A 49 18.62 2.71 7.24
N GLU A 50 17.85 3.79 7.43
CA GLU A 50 17.94 4.62 8.63
C GLU A 50 17.48 3.85 9.89
N ALA A 51 16.48 2.98 9.79
CA ALA A 51 16.10 2.09 10.89
C ALA A 51 17.24 1.12 11.25
N ALA A 52 17.89 0.49 10.26
CA ALA A 52 19.05 -0.38 10.49
C ALA A 52 20.23 0.37 11.15
N LYS A 53 20.46 1.63 10.73
CA LYS A 53 21.45 2.50 11.36
C LYS A 53 21.09 2.82 12.81
N CYS A 54 19.82 3.13 13.11
CA CYS A 54 19.35 3.31 14.48
C CYS A 54 19.63 2.07 15.34
N VAL A 55 19.40 0.85 14.83
CA VAL A 55 19.72 -0.39 15.56
C VAL A 55 21.21 -0.45 15.91
N ARG A 56 22.09 -0.10 14.96
CA ARG A 56 23.54 -0.02 15.17
C ARG A 56 23.93 1.02 16.22
N GLU A 57 23.28 2.18 16.22
CA GLU A 57 23.49 3.23 17.22
C GLU A 57 23.02 2.82 18.63
N ASN A 58 22.11 1.84 18.74
CA ASN A 58 21.71 1.24 20.02
C ASN A 58 22.61 0.06 20.45
N GLY A 59 23.74 -0.16 19.76
CA GLY A 59 24.78 -1.12 20.17
C GLY A 59 24.62 -2.54 19.63
N PHE A 60 23.71 -2.75 18.67
CA PHE A 60 23.47 -4.04 18.04
C PHE A 60 24.11 -4.11 16.66
N GLU A 61 24.38 -5.32 16.17
CA GLU A 61 24.66 -5.50 14.75
C GLU A 61 23.33 -5.62 13.98
N ALA A 62 23.28 -5.04 12.78
CA ALA A 62 22.10 -5.11 11.91
C ALA A 62 22.52 -5.34 10.46
N THR A 63 21.82 -6.24 9.76
CA THR A 63 22.02 -6.45 8.32
C THR A 63 21.56 -5.25 7.51
N GLU A 64 21.94 -5.22 6.22
CA GLU A 64 21.29 -4.31 5.29
C GLU A 64 19.82 -4.73 5.07
N PRO A 65 18.91 -3.77 4.80
CA PRO A 65 17.53 -4.10 4.47
C PRO A 65 17.44 -4.91 3.18
N GLU A 66 16.63 -5.95 3.19
CA GLU A 66 16.39 -6.79 2.02
C GLU A 66 14.92 -7.22 1.91
N PHE A 67 14.46 -7.44 0.67
CA PHE A 67 13.15 -8.01 0.41
C PHE A 67 13.24 -9.54 0.47
N THR A 68 13.16 -10.11 1.67
CA THR A 68 13.01 -11.57 1.81
C THR A 68 11.61 -12.04 1.42
N SER A 69 10.61 -11.19 1.63
CA SER A 69 9.21 -11.41 1.28
C SER A 69 8.57 -10.09 0.82
N PRO A 70 8.68 -9.73 -0.47
CA PRO A 70 8.05 -8.52 -0.99
C PRO A 70 6.56 -8.44 -0.59
N PRO A 71 6.03 -7.24 -0.30
CA PRO A 71 6.67 -5.93 -0.36
C PRO A 71 7.40 -5.53 0.94
N TYR A 72 7.57 -6.43 1.91
CA TYR A 72 8.19 -6.10 3.19
C TYR A 72 9.72 -6.15 3.12
N LEU A 73 10.36 -5.10 3.63
CA LEU A 73 11.78 -5.12 3.93
C LEU A 73 11.99 -5.73 5.31
N GLN A 74 13.07 -6.50 5.44
CA GLN A 74 13.50 -7.07 6.71
C GLN A 74 14.93 -6.68 7.03
N ILE A 75 15.20 -6.53 8.31
CA ILE A 75 16.54 -6.42 8.88
C ILE A 75 16.69 -7.52 9.93
N SER A 76 17.85 -8.16 9.97
CA SER A 76 18.20 -9.06 11.07
C SER A 76 19.00 -8.29 12.10
N ILE A 77 18.61 -8.40 13.37
CA ILE A 77 19.35 -7.87 14.51
C ILE A 77 20.15 -9.00 15.14
N ILE A 78 21.47 -8.85 15.19
CA ILE A 78 22.38 -9.87 15.70
C ILE A 78 22.75 -9.49 17.14
N GLY A 79 22.29 -10.28 18.09
CA GLY A 79 22.63 -10.19 19.51
C GLY A 79 23.86 -11.03 19.88
N ASN A 80 24.39 -10.79 21.08
CA ASN A 80 25.41 -11.64 21.69
C ASN A 80 24.80 -12.63 22.70
N ALA A 81 25.63 -13.43 23.38
CA ALA A 81 25.17 -14.44 24.33
C ALA A 81 24.38 -13.90 25.53
N ASP A 82 24.55 -12.61 25.86
CA ASP A 82 23.88 -11.94 26.98
C ASP A 82 22.63 -11.16 26.53
N THR A 83 22.40 -11.05 25.21
CA THR A 83 21.28 -10.32 24.63
C THR A 83 19.98 -11.10 24.81
N THR A 84 18.98 -10.46 25.41
CA THR A 84 17.65 -11.04 25.55
C THR A 84 16.77 -10.70 24.35
N GLU A 85 15.81 -11.59 24.04
CA GLU A 85 14.80 -11.35 22.99
C GLU A 85 14.03 -10.04 23.21
N LYS A 86 13.73 -9.72 24.47
CA LYS A 86 13.02 -8.49 24.85
C LYS A 86 13.83 -7.21 24.54
N GLU A 87 15.15 -7.27 24.66
CA GLU A 87 16.01 -6.14 24.27
C GLU A 87 16.02 -5.95 22.76
N VAL A 88 16.11 -7.06 22.00
CA VAL A 88 16.02 -7.04 20.54
C VAL A 88 14.69 -6.49 20.07
N GLU A 89 13.58 -6.99 20.61
CA GLU A 89 12.22 -6.50 20.29
C GLU A 89 12.08 -5.01 20.64
N GLY A 90 12.58 -4.59 21.80
CA GLY A 90 12.53 -3.19 22.22
C GLY A 90 13.30 -2.25 21.27
N VAL A 91 14.48 -2.67 20.80
CA VAL A 91 15.29 -1.91 19.84
C VAL A 91 14.67 -1.93 18.45
N TYR A 92 14.19 -3.09 17.99
CA TYR A 92 13.46 -3.20 16.72
C TYR A 92 12.25 -2.28 16.72
N LYS A 93 11.42 -2.33 17.75
CA LYS A 93 10.24 -1.48 17.90
C LYS A 93 10.61 0.00 17.86
N LYS A 94 11.60 0.40 18.65
CA LYS A 94 12.06 1.80 18.72
C LYS A 94 12.57 2.30 17.37
N CYS A 95 13.36 1.49 16.67
CA CYS A 95 14.02 1.91 15.43
C CYS A 95 13.15 1.72 14.18
N TRP A 96 12.48 0.57 14.04
CA TRP A 96 11.63 0.27 12.89
C TRP A 96 10.31 1.02 12.96
N GLU A 97 9.50 0.81 14.00
CA GLU A 97 8.19 1.47 14.08
C GLU A 97 8.34 3.00 14.16
N GLY A 98 9.39 3.49 14.81
CA GLY A 98 9.65 4.92 14.96
C GLY A 98 10.15 5.63 13.70
N ILE A 99 10.71 4.91 12.72
CA ILE A 99 11.36 5.51 11.53
C ILE A 99 10.74 4.99 10.23
N ALA A 100 10.61 3.68 10.08
CA ALA A 100 10.16 3.03 8.86
C ALA A 100 8.68 2.64 8.87
N GLY A 101 8.07 2.44 10.04
CA GLY A 101 6.71 1.87 10.15
C GLY A 101 5.62 2.63 9.40
N GLU A 102 5.55 3.96 9.54
CA GLU A 102 4.55 4.77 8.81
C GLU A 102 4.84 4.79 7.29
N ILE A 103 6.11 4.80 6.90
CA ILE A 103 6.53 4.81 5.49
C ILE A 103 6.23 3.46 4.84
N GLU A 104 6.46 2.35 5.55
CA GLU A 104 6.07 1.00 5.15
C GLU A 104 4.57 0.91 4.90
N ASP A 105 3.77 1.33 5.87
CA ASP A 105 2.31 1.32 5.79
C ASP A 105 1.80 2.13 4.58
N GLN A 106 2.33 3.34 4.37
CA GLN A 106 1.98 4.16 3.22
C GLN A 106 2.44 3.53 1.88
N TYR A 107 3.62 2.91 1.85
CA TYR A 107 4.13 2.22 0.66
C TYR A 107 3.22 1.03 0.29
N ILE A 108 2.91 0.17 1.27
CA ILE A 108 2.12 -1.04 1.05
C ILE A 108 0.69 -0.69 0.64
N ARG A 109 0.04 0.26 1.30
CA ARG A 109 -1.29 0.75 0.88
C ARG A 109 -1.24 1.38 -0.51
N GLY A 110 -0.12 1.99 -0.87
CA GLY A 110 0.13 2.55 -2.21
C GLY A 110 0.18 1.51 -3.33
N LEU A 111 0.43 0.23 -3.01
CA LEU A 111 0.43 -0.88 -3.97
C LEU A 111 -0.98 -1.38 -4.33
N ALA A 112 -1.99 -0.99 -3.55
CA ALA A 112 -3.36 -1.43 -3.76
C ALA A 112 -3.87 -0.98 -5.12
N LEU A 113 -4.34 -1.94 -5.92
CA LEU A 113 -4.99 -1.65 -7.19
C LEU A 113 -6.41 -1.18 -6.93
N THR A 114 -6.94 -0.37 -7.84
CA THR A 114 -8.33 0.12 -7.77
C THR A 114 -9.01 0.01 -9.13
N GLY A 115 -10.35 0.01 -9.13
CA GLY A 115 -11.14 0.00 -10.37
C GLY A 115 -10.82 -1.18 -11.30
N GLU A 116 -10.65 -0.88 -12.59
CA GLU A 116 -10.44 -1.90 -13.63
C GLU A 116 -9.14 -2.69 -13.46
N GLU A 117 -8.07 -2.07 -12.94
CA GLU A 117 -6.80 -2.75 -12.66
C GLU A 117 -6.96 -3.79 -11.56
N ARG A 118 -7.69 -3.45 -10.49
CA ARG A 118 -8.01 -4.39 -9.42
C ARG A 118 -8.86 -5.54 -9.92
N ASP A 119 -9.86 -5.26 -10.75
CA ASP A 119 -10.72 -6.30 -11.31
C ASP A 119 -9.96 -7.23 -12.27
N ALA A 120 -8.96 -6.73 -12.98
CA ALA A 120 -8.07 -7.53 -13.81
C ALA A 120 -7.19 -8.46 -12.96
N ASP A 121 -6.54 -7.91 -11.94
CA ASP A 121 -5.72 -8.70 -11.01
C ASP A 121 -6.54 -9.75 -10.26
N TYR A 122 -7.78 -9.43 -9.88
CA TYR A 122 -8.69 -10.40 -9.27
C TYR A 122 -9.04 -11.56 -10.23
N ARG A 123 -9.18 -11.29 -11.53
CA ARG A 123 -9.42 -12.35 -12.53
C ARG A 123 -8.19 -13.24 -12.70
N GLU A 124 -6.99 -12.67 -12.69
CA GLU A 124 -5.73 -13.43 -12.71
C GLU A 124 -5.60 -14.30 -11.45
N PHE A 125 -5.91 -13.72 -10.29
CA PHE A 125 -5.95 -14.44 -9.02
C PHE A 125 -6.92 -15.63 -9.04
N ILE A 126 -8.16 -15.44 -9.51
CA ILE A 126 -9.13 -16.54 -9.65
C ILE A 126 -8.62 -17.60 -10.60
N ALA A 127 -8.06 -17.22 -11.75
CA ALA A 127 -7.51 -18.19 -12.69
C ALA A 127 -6.34 -19.01 -12.08
N CYS A 128 -5.50 -18.38 -11.25
CA CYS A 128 -4.46 -19.06 -10.50
C CYS A 128 -5.04 -20.04 -9.47
N LEU A 129 -6.06 -19.61 -8.71
CA LEU A 129 -6.77 -20.47 -7.76
C LEU A 129 -7.45 -21.67 -8.43
N GLU A 130 -8.11 -21.46 -9.58
CA GLU A 130 -8.74 -22.53 -10.35
C GLU A 130 -7.71 -23.56 -10.84
N ALA A 131 -6.52 -23.10 -11.25
CA ALA A 131 -5.40 -23.99 -11.60
C ALA A 131 -4.85 -24.76 -10.39
N ALA A 132 -5.09 -24.25 -9.18
CA ALA A 132 -4.82 -24.91 -7.90
C ALA A 132 -6.07 -25.62 -7.34
N ASP A 133 -7.07 -25.99 -8.17
CA ASP A 133 -8.29 -26.71 -7.77
C ASP A 133 -9.23 -25.96 -6.79
N VAL A 134 -9.04 -24.65 -6.60
CA VAL A 134 -9.93 -23.79 -5.79
C VAL A 134 -10.88 -23.02 -6.71
N THR A 135 -12.15 -23.43 -6.78
CA THR A 135 -13.15 -22.90 -7.73
C THR A 135 -14.28 -22.10 -7.06
N THR A 136 -14.22 -21.92 -5.75
CA THR A 136 -15.30 -21.31 -4.94
C THR A 136 -15.18 -19.79 -4.80
N VAL A 137 -14.02 -19.22 -5.11
CA VAL A 137 -13.72 -17.79 -4.97
C VAL A 137 -14.27 -16.99 -6.15
N LYS A 138 -14.85 -15.83 -5.86
CA LYS A 138 -15.42 -14.91 -6.85
C LYS A 138 -14.88 -13.50 -6.71
N VAL A 139 -15.00 -12.73 -7.78
CA VAL A 139 -14.60 -11.32 -7.80
C VAL A 139 -15.36 -10.56 -6.72
N GLY A 140 -14.63 -9.87 -5.86
CA GLY A 140 -15.20 -9.07 -4.78
C GLY A 140 -15.40 -9.81 -3.46
N ASP A 141 -15.02 -11.08 -3.35
CA ASP A 141 -14.95 -11.77 -2.06
C ASP A 141 -13.97 -11.04 -1.11
N SER A 142 -14.20 -11.17 0.20
CA SER A 142 -13.29 -10.65 1.22
C SER A 142 -12.06 -11.54 1.37
N GLU A 143 -10.94 -10.96 1.83
CA GLU A 143 -9.71 -11.70 2.16
C GLU A 143 -10.02 -12.89 3.08
N GLU A 144 -10.84 -12.68 4.13
CA GLU A 144 -11.21 -13.74 5.08
C GLU A 144 -11.97 -14.90 4.41
N SER A 145 -12.88 -14.60 3.47
CA SER A 145 -13.61 -15.63 2.73
C SER A 145 -12.67 -16.44 1.84
N VAL A 146 -11.72 -15.77 1.19
CA VAL A 146 -10.71 -16.39 0.34
C VAL A 146 -9.77 -17.27 1.15
N ILE A 147 -9.26 -16.78 2.29
CA ILE A 147 -8.41 -17.56 3.21
C ILE A 147 -9.12 -18.85 3.63
N LYS A 148 -10.42 -18.78 3.95
CA LYS A 148 -11.20 -19.98 4.31
C LYS A 148 -11.31 -20.98 3.15
N SER A 149 -11.46 -20.49 1.92
CA SER A 149 -11.50 -21.35 0.72
C SER A 149 -10.17 -22.03 0.39
N ILE A 150 -9.02 -21.48 0.82
CA ILE A 150 -7.68 -22.05 0.57
C ILE A 150 -7.12 -22.84 1.78
N ALA A 151 -7.84 -22.87 2.91
CA ALA A 151 -7.36 -23.42 4.18
C ALA A 151 -7.10 -24.93 4.18
N ASP A 152 -7.60 -25.67 3.18
CA ASP A 152 -7.50 -27.14 3.09
C ASP A 152 -6.11 -27.66 2.61
N ASN A 153 -5.02 -26.95 2.94
CA ASN A 153 -3.61 -27.31 2.63
C ASN A 153 -3.28 -27.43 1.15
N ASN A 154 -3.68 -26.45 0.35
CA ASN A 154 -3.22 -26.36 -1.03
C ASN A 154 -2.07 -25.34 -1.15
N ASP A 155 -0.83 -25.82 -1.10
CA ASP A 155 0.38 -24.98 -1.20
C ASP A 155 0.36 -24.10 -2.46
N ALA A 156 -0.16 -24.60 -3.57
CA ALA A 156 -0.28 -23.84 -4.82
C ALA A 156 -1.28 -22.68 -4.69
N ALA A 157 -2.41 -22.89 -3.99
CA ALA A 157 -3.36 -21.82 -3.71
C ALA A 157 -2.77 -20.73 -2.80
N TRP A 158 -1.92 -21.11 -1.84
CA TRP A 158 -1.17 -20.15 -1.01
C TRP A 158 -0.14 -19.35 -1.80
N VAL A 159 0.51 -19.96 -2.80
CA VAL A 159 1.39 -19.23 -3.72
C VAL A 159 0.60 -18.18 -4.51
N CYS A 160 -0.56 -18.56 -5.08
CA CYS A 160 -1.46 -17.62 -5.76
C CYS A 160 -1.89 -16.48 -4.83
N TYR A 161 -2.33 -16.81 -3.61
CA TYR A 161 -2.74 -15.83 -2.62
C TYR A 161 -1.62 -14.81 -2.32
N ASN A 162 -0.41 -15.27 -2.05
CA ASN A 162 0.71 -14.40 -1.72
C ASN A 162 1.15 -13.50 -2.89
N GLN A 163 0.94 -13.93 -4.15
CA GLN A 163 1.25 -13.12 -5.34
C GLN A 163 0.33 -11.91 -5.49
N HIS A 164 -0.94 -12.03 -5.08
CA HIS A 164 -1.98 -11.01 -5.29
C HIS A 164 -2.46 -10.33 -3.98
N LEU A 165 -1.95 -10.74 -2.82
CA LEU A 165 -2.41 -10.28 -1.52
C LEU A 165 -2.43 -8.75 -1.41
N TYR A 166 -1.30 -8.10 -1.71
CA TYR A 166 -1.14 -6.66 -1.45
C TYR A 166 -1.80 -5.78 -2.51
N SER A 167 -1.98 -6.28 -3.73
CA SER A 167 -2.72 -5.59 -4.78
C SER A 167 -4.23 -5.62 -4.53
N LEU A 168 -4.75 -6.71 -3.95
CA LEU A 168 -6.19 -6.91 -3.72
C LEU A 168 -6.67 -6.49 -2.32
N TRP A 169 -5.84 -6.73 -1.30
CA TRP A 169 -6.11 -6.50 0.12
C TRP A 169 -4.85 -5.96 0.84
N PRO A 170 -4.51 -4.68 0.63
CA PRO A 170 -3.49 -4.03 1.45
C PRO A 170 -3.89 -4.06 2.93
N ARG A 171 -2.96 -4.44 3.81
CA ARG A 171 -3.16 -4.44 5.26
C ARG A 171 -2.85 -3.10 5.89
#